data_AF-A0A819IYA2-F1
#
_entry.id   AF-A0A819IYA2-F1
#
_cell.length_a   1.000
_cell.length_b   1.000
_cell.length_c   1.000
_cell.angle_alpha   90.00
_cell.angle_beta   90.00
_cell.angle_gamma   90.00
#
_symmetry.space_group_name_H-M   'P 1'
#
loop_
_entity.id
_entity.type
_entity.pdbx_description
1 polymer ?
#
loop_
_entity_poly.entity_id
_entity_poly.type
_entity_poly.pdbx_seq_one_letter_code
_entity_poly.pdbx_strand_id
1 'polypeptide(L)' 'MLRYEFDIEFDIPVTYPMTAPEIAIPDLDGKTAKMYRGGKICMTDHFQPLWARNVPRFGIAHALALG' A
#
# COMPACT_ATOMS: atom_id res chain seq x y z
N MET A 1 10.19 -22.86 12.43
CA MET A 1 9.89 -21.48 11.98
C MET A 1 8.99 -21.60 10.76
N LEU A 2 7.87 -20.87 10.70
CA LEU A 2 6.98 -20.84 9.54
C LEU A 2 7.30 -19.60 8.70
N ARG A 3 7.42 -19.78 7.38
CA ARG A 3 7.58 -18.68 6.41
C ARG A 3 6.24 -18.45 5.73
N TYR A 4 5.80 -17.20 5.68
CA TYR A 4 4.61 -16.78 4.94
C TYR A 4 5.06 -15.95 3.75
N GLU A 5 4.55 -16.30 2.57
CA GLU A 5 4.83 -15.61 1.31
C GLU A 5 3.51 -15.20 0.68
N PHE A 6 3.52 -14.02 0.06
CA PHE A 6 2.35 -13.45 -0.60
C PHE A 6 2.81 -12.73 -1.86
N ASP A 7 2.03 -12.88 -2.92
CA ASP A 7 2.21 -12.08 -4.13
C ASP A 7 1.62 -10.69 -3.91
N ILE A 8 2.40 -9.67 -4.28
CA ILE A 8 2.04 -8.25 -4.18
C ILE A 8 1.95 -7.63 -5.56
N GLU A 9 0.91 -6.85 -5.78
CA GLU A 9 0.69 -6.09 -7.01
C GLU A 9 0.31 -4.65 -6.69
N PHE A 10 0.73 -3.72 -7.55
CA PHE A 10 0.36 -2.32 -7.47
C PHE A 10 0.48 -1.65 -8.85
N ASP A 11 -0.40 -0.69 -9.10
CA ASP A 11 -0.31 0.20 -10.25
C ASP A 11 0.24 1.55 -9.84
N ILE A 12 0.97 2.20 -10.75
CA ILE A 12 1.44 3.56 -10.54
C ILE A 12 0.32 4.52 -11.00
N PRO A 13 -0.26 5.32 -10.09
CA PRO A 13 -1.30 6.27 -10.47
C PRO A 13 -0.71 7.37 -11.36
N VAL A 14 -1.52 7.93 -12.26
CA VAL A 14 -1.12 9.05 -13.14
C VAL A 14 -0.65 10.27 -12.33
N THR A 15 -1.17 10.43 -11.11
CA THR A 15 -0.81 11.49 -10.18
C THR A 15 0.42 11.19 -9.33
N TYR A 16 1.09 10.05 -9.51
CA TYR A 16 2.32 9.74 -8.79
C TYR A 16 3.43 10.77 -9.11
N PRO A 17 4.20 11.26 -8.12
CA PRO A 17 4.23 10.84 -6.70
C PRO A 17 3.28 11.61 -5.77
N MET A 18 2.42 12.49 -6.29
CA MET A 18 1.45 13.24 -5.46
C MET A 18 0.48 12.31 -4.74
N THR A 19 0.12 11.20 -5.36
CA THR A 19 -0.69 10.13 -4.76
C THR A 19 0.18 8.88 -4.57
N ALA A 20 0.13 8.29 -3.38
CA ALA A 20 0.78 7.02 -3.12
C ALA A 20 0.13 5.89 -3.93
N PRO A 21 0.91 4.89 -4.40
CA PRO A 21 0.34 3.70 -5.03
C PRO A 21 -0.48 2.89 -4.01
N GLU A 22 -1.53 2.21 -4.48
CA GLU A 22 -2.31 1.29 -3.66
C GLU A 22 -1.71 -0.12 -3.81
N ILE A 23 -1.22 -0.67 -2.69
CA ILE A 23 -0.66 -2.03 -2.66
C ILE A 23 -1.80 -3.03 -2.48
N ALA A 24 -1.84 -4.07 -3.31
CA ALA A 24 -2.78 -5.16 -3.21
C ALA A 24 -2.08 -6.50 -2.91
N ILE A 25 -2.75 -7.31 -2.09
CA ILE A 25 -2.40 -8.71 -1.80
C ILE A 25 -3.68 -9.55 -2.05
N PRO A 26 -3.92 -10.02 -3.29
CA PRO A 26 -5.16 -10.72 -3.64
C PRO A 26 -5.44 -11.95 -2.76
N ASP A 27 -4.39 -12.64 -2.33
CA ASP A 27 -4.48 -13.84 -1.49
C ASP A 27 -5.14 -13.60 -0.12
N LEU A 28 -5.17 -12.36 0.34
CA LEU A 28 -5.73 -11.95 1.63
C LEU A 28 -7.13 -11.34 1.51
N ASP A 29 -7.69 -11.21 0.29
CA ASP A 29 -9.03 -10.67 0.09
C ASP A 29 -10.09 -11.52 0.82
N GLY A 30 -10.98 -10.86 1.55
CA GLY A 30 -11.99 -11.49 2.40
C GLY A 30 -11.47 -12.18 3.67
N LYS A 31 -10.15 -12.29 3.89
CA LYS A 31 -9.57 -12.91 5.09
C LYS A 31 -9.33 -11.93 6.24
N THR A 32 -9.43 -10.62 5.99
CA THR A 32 -9.25 -9.56 7.00
C THR A 32 -10.18 -8.37 6.74
N ALA A 33 -10.60 -7.70 7.80
CA ALA A 33 -11.35 -6.44 7.72
C ALA A 33 -10.46 -5.25 7.32
N LYS A 34 -9.12 -5.39 7.39
CA LYS A 34 -8.15 -4.35 7.00
C LYS A 34 -7.80 -4.42 5.51
N MET A 35 -8.83 -4.58 4.69
CA MET A 35 -8.70 -4.63 3.24
C MET A 35 -9.86 -3.91 2.57
N TYR A 36 -9.55 -3.21 1.50
CA TYR A 36 -10.53 -2.71 0.54
C TYR A 36 -10.78 -3.76 -0.55
N ARG A 37 -11.83 -3.53 -1.34
CA ARG A 37 -12.24 -4.41 -2.42
C ARG A 37 -11.09 -4.71 -3.38
N GLY A 38 -10.91 -5.98 -3.74
CA GLY A 38 -9.88 -6.43 -4.69
C GLY A 38 -8.50 -6.56 -4.06
N GLY A 39 -8.43 -6.94 -2.78
CA GLY A 39 -7.16 -7.22 -2.10
C GLY A 39 -6.31 -5.99 -1.76
N LYS A 40 -6.81 -4.77 -1.97
CA LYS A 40 -6.08 -3.53 -1.66
C LYS A 40 -5.95 -3.34 -0.15
N ILE A 41 -4.74 -3.13 0.34
CA ILE A 41 -4.49 -3.03 1.78
C ILE A 41 -5.07 -1.72 2.33
N CYS A 42 -5.79 -1.81 3.45
CA CYS A 42 -6.23 -0.64 4.20
C CYS A 42 -5.06 -0.09 5.03
N MET A 43 -4.32 0.87 4.45
CA MET A 43 -3.24 1.58 5.16
C MET A 43 -3.78 2.38 6.35
N THR A 44 -2.89 2.75 7.27
CA THR A 44 -3.28 3.56 8.43
C THR A 44 -3.70 4.98 8.03
N ASP A 45 -4.62 5.59 8.79
CA ASP A 45 -5.08 6.96 8.55
C ASP A 45 -3.93 7.99 8.61
N HIS A 46 -2.83 7.65 9.27
CA HIS A 46 -1.62 8.47 9.39
C HIS A 46 -0.73 8.42 8.14
N PHE A 47 -0.86 7.41 7.29
CA PHE A 47 0.00 7.24 6.13
C PHE A 47 -0.23 8.33 5.08
N GLN A 48 -1.49 8.67 4.78
CA GLN A 48 -1.81 9.68 3.76
C GLN A 48 -1.27 11.08 4.13
N PRO A 49 -1.46 11.60 5.35
CA PRO A 49 -0.82 12.84 5.79
C PRO A 49 0.72 12.78 5.79
N LEU A 50 1.30 11.64 6.16
CA LEU A 50 2.75 11.46 6.16
C LEU A 50 3.32 11.49 4.73
N TRP A 51 2.67 10.80 3.79
CA TRP A 51 3.03 10.81 2.38
C TRP A 51 2.96 12.23 1.83
N ALA A 52 1.82 12.92 1.99
CA ALA A 52 1.59 14.25 1.46
C ALA A 52 2.65 15.28 1.91
N ARG A 53 3.13 15.19 3.15
CA ARG A 53 4.19 16.07 3.67
C ARG A 53 5.58 15.80 3.09
N ASN A 54 5.80 14.61 2.54
CA ASN A 54 7.10 14.18 2.05
C ASN A 54 7.15 14.01 0.52
N VAL A 55 6.06 14.28 -0.21
CA VAL A 55 6.10 14.40 -1.67
C VAL A 55 7.03 15.56 -2.05
N PRO A 56 7.92 15.41 -3.06
CA PRO A 56 8.13 14.25 -3.93
C PRO A 56 9.30 13.34 -3.52
N ARG A 57 9.76 13.39 -2.26
CA ARG A 57 10.91 12.61 -1.76
C ARG A 57 10.56 11.14 -1.53
N PHE A 58 9.31 10.84 -1.22
CA PHE A 58 8.84 9.47 -1.02
C PHE A 58 8.58 8.77 -2.35
N GLY A 59 8.69 7.44 -2.32
CA GLY A 59 8.46 6.59 -3.48
C GLY A 59 8.14 5.14 -3.07
N ILE A 60 8.20 4.21 -4.02
CA ILE A 60 7.72 2.82 -3.82
C ILE A 60 8.36 2.14 -2.60
N ALA A 61 9.67 2.29 -2.40
CA ALA A 61 10.35 1.72 -1.24
C ALA A 61 9.80 2.25 0.10
N HIS A 62 9.42 3.53 0.14
CA HIS A 62 8.80 4.14 1.33
C HIS A 62 7.37 3.65 1.52
N ALA A 63 6.62 3.41 0.44
CA ALA A 63 5.27 2.84 0.53
C ALA A 63 5.31 1.43 1.12
N LEU A 64 6.28 0.60 0.73
CA LEU A 64 6.43 -0.77 1.29
C LEU A 64 6.97 -0.79 2.73
N ALA A 65 7.76 0.21 3.13
CA ALA A 65 8.36 0.25 4.46
C ALA A 65 7.47 0.92 5.52
N LEU A 66 6.56 1.82 5.12
CA LEU A 66 5.77 2.67 6.02
C LEU A 66 4.24 2.46 5.91
N GLY A 67 3.76 1.75 4.89
CA GLY A 67 2.35 1.45 4.65
C GLY A 67 1.84 0.26 5.46
#